data_AF-A0A3D4URR1-F1
#
_entry.id   AF-A0A3D4URR1-F1
#
_cell.length_a   1.000
_cell.length_b   1.000
_cell.length_c   1.000
_cell.angle_alpha   90.00
_cell.angle_beta   90.00
_cell.angle_gamma   90.00
#
_symmetry.space_group_name_H-M   'P 1'
#
loop_
_entity.id
_entity.type
_entity.pdbx_description
1 polymer ?
#
loop_
_entity_poly.entity_id
_entity_poly.type
_entity_poly.pdbx_seq_one_letter_code
_entity_poly.pdbx_strand_id
1 'polypeptide(L)'
;ISAIVGMATKFFTCTLSIMYRGKDSNGDIQGGTMYMIMEGLGKKWKPLAVLFAVAGLFGPLPIFQANQVTQIVRDFVLIPNGLADAANHFNTDLISGIVILAIVSLVIFGGIKRVGKVASKMVPAMVVIYVACVLVIIGINIDMLGSTFALIFTDAFTANSAMGGALGALIVTGVRRAAFSNEAGIGTATLAHGAAKTKEPVREGLVAMMGPFIDTLVVCTMTALAIL
;
A
#
# COMPACT_ATOMS: atom_id res chain seq x y z
N ILE A 1 11.30 8.07 -7.77
CA ILE A 1 11.02 7.64 -9.17
C ILE A 1 9.71 6.85 -9.26
N SER A 2 9.61 5.68 -8.59
CA SER A 2 8.43 4.80 -8.68
C SER A 2 7.11 5.49 -8.36
N ALA A 3 7.08 6.41 -7.38
CA ALA A 3 5.89 7.19 -7.06
C ALA A 3 5.43 8.10 -8.21
N ILE A 4 6.36 8.75 -8.91
CA ILE A 4 6.05 9.69 -10.00
C ILE A 4 5.43 8.96 -11.17
N VAL A 5 6.05 7.86 -11.60
CA VAL A 5 5.49 6.97 -12.62
C VAL A 5 4.19 6.37 -12.12
N GLY A 6 4.15 5.96 -10.85
CA GLY A 6 3.00 5.33 -10.24
C GLY A 6 1.77 6.25 -10.11
N MET A 7 1.96 7.55 -9.90
CA MET A 7 0.89 8.55 -9.96
C MET A 7 0.22 8.54 -11.33
N ALA A 8 1.00 8.58 -12.41
CA ALA A 8 0.46 8.52 -13.77
C ALA A 8 -0.25 7.18 -14.04
N THR A 9 0.37 6.05 -13.68
CA THR A 9 -0.25 4.72 -13.83
C THR A 9 -1.58 4.63 -13.08
N LYS A 10 -1.62 5.10 -11.83
CA LYS A 10 -2.82 5.04 -11.00
C LYS A 10 -3.92 5.98 -11.49
N PHE A 11 -3.55 7.17 -11.96
CA PHE A 11 -4.46 8.10 -12.63
C PHE A 11 -5.18 7.42 -13.80
N PHE A 12 -4.43 6.85 -14.75
CA PHE A 12 -5.03 6.23 -15.94
C PHE A 12 -5.84 4.99 -15.59
N THR A 13 -5.30 4.07 -14.78
CA THR A 13 -6.00 2.83 -14.42
C THR A 13 -7.30 3.09 -13.65
N CYS A 14 -7.32 4.05 -12.74
CA CYS A 14 -8.54 4.39 -11.99
C CYS A 14 -9.52 5.23 -12.81
N THR A 15 -9.05 6.04 -13.76
CA THR A 15 -9.93 6.69 -14.74
C THR A 15 -10.64 5.63 -15.59
N LEU A 16 -9.88 4.66 -16.11
CA LEU A 16 -10.41 3.56 -16.92
C LEU A 16 -11.38 2.67 -16.13
N SER A 17 -11.14 2.45 -14.83
CA SER A 17 -12.03 1.62 -14.00
C SER A 17 -13.42 2.24 -13.77
N ILE A 18 -13.55 3.55 -13.92
CA ILE A 18 -14.85 4.25 -13.94
C ILE A 18 -15.49 4.21 -15.34
N MET A 19 -14.69 4.40 -16.40
CA MET A 19 -15.20 4.41 -17.79
C MET A 19 -15.74 3.04 -18.22
N TYR A 20 -15.06 1.96 -17.82
CA TYR A 20 -15.36 0.60 -18.24
C TYR A 20 -15.95 -0.24 -17.11
N ARG A 21 -16.90 0.34 -16.38
CA ARG A 21 -17.67 -0.38 -15.36
C ARG A 21 -18.58 -1.43 -16.00
N GLY A 22 -18.64 -2.59 -15.38
CA GLY A 22 -19.59 -3.63 -15.72
C GLY A 22 -20.70 -3.75 -14.70
N LYS A 23 -21.56 -4.74 -14.91
CA LYS A 23 -22.53 -5.19 -13.91
C LYS A 23 -22.13 -6.57 -13.40
N ASP A 24 -22.34 -6.81 -12.12
CA ASP A 24 -22.25 -8.17 -11.58
C ASP A 24 -23.52 -8.98 -11.85
N SER A 25 -23.57 -10.20 -11.31
CA SER A 25 -24.72 -11.11 -11.43
C SER A 25 -26.01 -10.56 -10.82
N ASN A 26 -25.91 -9.62 -9.88
CA ASN A 26 -27.05 -8.98 -9.23
C ASN A 26 -27.48 -7.70 -9.97
N GLY A 27 -26.74 -7.31 -11.02
CA GLY A 27 -26.98 -6.10 -11.78
C GLY A 27 -26.35 -4.85 -11.16
N ASP A 28 -25.63 -4.99 -10.05
CA ASP A 28 -24.95 -3.88 -9.39
C ASP A 28 -23.74 -3.45 -10.21
N ILE A 29 -23.52 -2.14 -10.28
CA ILE A 29 -22.40 -1.56 -11.01
C ILE A 29 -21.11 -1.88 -10.25
N GLN A 30 -20.18 -2.55 -10.92
CA GLN A 30 -18.88 -2.89 -10.40
C GLN A 30 -17.77 -2.32 -11.28
N GLY A 31 -16.68 -1.90 -10.65
CA GLY A 31 -15.47 -1.47 -11.33
C GLY A 31 -14.29 -2.38 -10.97
N GLY A 32 -13.22 -2.26 -11.74
CA GLY A 32 -11.99 -3.01 -11.52
C GLY A 32 -11.30 -3.40 -12.81
N THR A 33 -10.04 -3.82 -12.72
CA THR A 33 -9.23 -4.22 -13.88
C THR A 33 -9.88 -5.32 -14.71
N MET A 34 -10.54 -6.30 -14.08
CA MET A 34 -11.25 -7.37 -14.79
C MET A 34 -12.41 -6.85 -15.65
N TYR A 35 -13.17 -5.87 -15.15
CA TYR A 35 -14.22 -5.21 -15.92
C TYR A 35 -13.65 -4.32 -17.02
N MET A 36 -12.57 -3.59 -16.73
CA MET A 36 -11.85 -2.80 -17.72
C MET A 36 -11.35 -3.66 -18.90
N ILE A 37 -10.85 -4.86 -18.65
CA ILE A 37 -10.44 -5.80 -19.69
C ILE A 37 -11.65 -6.28 -20.49
N MET A 38 -12.72 -6.71 -19.80
CA MET A 38 -13.91 -7.28 -20.45
C MET A 38 -14.68 -6.26 -21.29
N GLU A 39 -14.94 -5.08 -20.74
CA GLU A 39 -15.74 -4.03 -21.36
C GLU A 39 -14.91 -3.12 -22.29
N GLY A 40 -13.61 -2.97 -22.02
CA GLY A 40 -12.72 -2.11 -22.82
C GLY A 40 -12.01 -2.83 -23.97
N LEU A 41 -11.43 -4.00 -23.72
CA LEU A 41 -10.69 -4.78 -24.74
C LEU A 41 -11.58 -5.81 -25.44
N GLY A 42 -12.72 -6.16 -24.84
CA GLY A 42 -13.71 -7.07 -25.39
C GLY A 42 -13.48 -8.55 -25.04
N LYS A 43 -14.47 -9.38 -25.39
CA LYS A 43 -14.58 -10.79 -24.96
C LYS A 43 -13.36 -11.67 -25.30
N LYS A 44 -12.59 -11.33 -26.33
CA LYS A 44 -11.36 -12.06 -26.70
C LYS A 44 -10.29 -12.04 -25.60
N TRP A 45 -10.30 -11.03 -24.74
CA TRP A 45 -9.36 -10.85 -23.63
C TRP A 45 -9.89 -11.40 -22.30
N LYS A 46 -11.03 -12.10 -22.30
CA LYS A 46 -11.60 -12.75 -21.11
C LYS A 46 -10.60 -13.61 -20.33
N PRO A 47 -9.66 -14.36 -20.96
CA PRO A 47 -8.65 -15.11 -20.20
C PRO A 47 -7.80 -14.22 -19.27
N LEU A 48 -7.45 -13.00 -19.68
CA LEU A 48 -6.70 -12.08 -18.84
C LEU A 48 -7.55 -11.52 -17.69
N ALA A 49 -8.83 -11.26 -17.93
CA ALA A 49 -9.74 -10.82 -16.87
C ALA A 49 -9.89 -11.91 -15.79
N VAL A 50 -9.99 -13.18 -16.20
CA VAL A 50 -10.04 -14.33 -15.28
C VAL A 50 -8.71 -14.48 -14.55
N LEU A 51 -7.58 -14.37 -15.25
CA LEU A 51 -6.25 -14.42 -14.62
C LEU A 51 -6.11 -13.33 -13.54
N PHE A 52 -6.51 -12.09 -13.86
CA PHE A 52 -6.50 -11.00 -12.90
C PHE A 52 -7.42 -11.28 -11.71
N ALA A 53 -8.62 -11.79 -11.93
CA ALA A 53 -9.57 -12.11 -10.86
C ALA A 53 -9.02 -13.19 -9.90
N VAL A 54 -8.40 -14.24 -10.45
CA VAL A 54 -7.76 -15.30 -9.65
C VAL A 54 -6.55 -14.75 -8.90
N ALA A 55 -5.68 -13.98 -9.56
CA ALA A 55 -4.54 -13.35 -8.91
C ALA A 55 -4.99 -12.36 -7.81
N GLY A 56 -6.06 -11.61 -8.04
CA GLY A 56 -6.65 -10.66 -7.10
C GLY A 56 -7.30 -11.31 -5.88
N LEU A 57 -7.55 -12.62 -5.88
CA LEU A 57 -8.02 -13.35 -4.70
C LEU A 57 -6.89 -13.58 -3.68
N PHE A 58 -5.66 -13.78 -4.16
CA PHE A 58 -4.51 -14.13 -3.31
C PHE A 58 -3.51 -12.98 -3.14
N GLY A 59 -3.37 -12.12 -4.14
CA GLY A 59 -2.41 -11.02 -4.16
C GLY A 59 -2.55 -10.04 -2.98
N PRO A 60 -3.75 -9.51 -2.69
CA PRO A 60 -3.93 -8.50 -1.64
C PRO A 60 -4.14 -9.09 -0.23
N LEU A 61 -3.76 -10.35 0.01
CA LEU A 61 -3.88 -10.96 1.33
C LEU A 61 -2.98 -10.23 2.34
N PRO A 62 -3.49 -9.81 3.52
CA PRO A 62 -2.77 -8.97 4.47
C PRO A 62 -1.77 -9.77 5.34
N ILE A 63 -1.21 -10.86 4.82
CA ILE A 63 -0.36 -11.80 5.59
C ILE A 63 0.89 -11.08 6.11
N PHE A 64 1.53 -10.27 5.26
CA PHE A 64 2.70 -9.51 5.66
C PHE A 64 2.36 -8.50 6.76
N GLN A 65 1.26 -7.77 6.62
CA GLN A 65 0.86 -6.75 7.60
C GLN A 65 0.53 -7.40 8.95
N ALA A 66 -0.21 -8.51 8.96
CA ALA A 66 -0.55 -9.23 10.18
C ALA A 66 0.71 -9.75 10.89
N ASN A 67 1.64 -10.37 10.14
CA ASN A 67 2.89 -10.89 10.71
C ASN A 67 3.76 -9.77 11.29
N GLN A 68 3.91 -8.64 10.59
CA GLN A 68 4.69 -7.51 11.08
C GLN A 68 4.13 -6.92 12.37
N VAL A 69 2.80 -6.79 12.49
CA VAL A 69 2.16 -6.28 13.71
C VAL A 69 2.36 -7.26 14.86
N THR A 70 2.13 -8.55 14.65
CA THR A 70 2.36 -9.59 15.68
C THR A 70 3.80 -9.58 16.16
N GLN A 71 4.77 -9.50 15.23
CA GLN A 71 6.19 -9.44 15.57
C GLN A 71 6.53 -8.17 16.37
N ILE A 72 6.09 -6.99 15.94
CA ILE A 72 6.38 -5.73 16.65
C ILE A 72 5.79 -5.75 18.06
N VAL A 73 4.54 -6.20 18.21
CA VAL A 73 3.90 -6.30 19.53
C VAL A 73 4.64 -7.30 20.41
N ARG A 74 5.05 -8.44 19.87
CA ARG A 74 5.84 -9.43 20.62
C ARG A 74 7.17 -8.84 21.10
N ASP A 75 7.94 -8.29 20.18
CA ASP A 75 9.34 -7.91 20.43
C ASP A 75 9.44 -6.66 21.32
N PHE A 76 8.51 -5.70 21.19
CA PHE A 76 8.55 -4.44 21.94
C PHE A 76 7.61 -4.37 23.15
N VAL A 77 6.58 -5.23 23.22
CA VAL A 77 5.60 -5.20 24.32
C VAL A 77 5.62 -6.50 25.11
N LEU A 78 5.50 -7.66 24.48
CA LEU A 78 5.23 -8.89 25.22
C LEU A 78 6.50 -9.49 25.86
N ILE A 79 7.61 -9.53 25.13
CA ILE A 79 8.90 -10.04 25.67
C ILE A 79 9.39 -9.14 26.83
N PRO A 80 9.46 -7.80 26.70
CA PRO A 80 9.95 -6.96 27.80
C PRO A 80 9.09 -7.00 29.06
N ASN A 81 7.79 -7.29 28.92
CA ASN A 81 6.86 -7.44 30.05
C ASN A 81 6.77 -8.88 30.59
N GLY A 82 7.61 -9.81 30.11
CA GLY A 82 7.64 -11.21 30.55
C GLY A 82 6.39 -12.02 30.16
N LEU A 83 5.61 -11.54 29.19
CA LEU A 83 4.38 -12.18 28.69
C LEU A 83 4.64 -13.11 27.49
N ALA A 84 5.84 -13.08 26.93
CA ALA A 84 6.27 -13.94 25.83
C ALA A 84 7.74 -14.34 25.98
N ASP A 85 8.09 -15.51 25.45
CA ASP A 85 9.45 -15.99 25.33
C ASP A 85 9.90 -15.90 23.86
N ALA A 86 11.14 -15.45 23.62
CA ALA A 86 11.75 -15.43 22.31
C ALA A 86 11.90 -16.83 21.67
N ALA A 87 12.01 -17.88 22.48
CA ALA A 87 12.13 -19.26 22.00
C ALA A 87 10.77 -19.96 21.81
N ASN A 88 9.74 -19.59 22.59
CA ASN A 88 8.44 -20.26 22.64
C ASN A 88 7.28 -19.25 22.55
N HIS A 89 7.16 -18.57 21.41
CA HIS A 89 6.15 -17.52 21.19
C HIS A 89 4.87 -17.98 20.47
N PHE A 90 4.74 -19.26 20.11
CA PHE A 90 3.61 -19.75 19.29
C PHE A 90 2.23 -19.40 19.88
N ASN A 91 2.03 -19.64 21.18
CA ASN A 91 0.75 -19.35 21.84
C ASN A 91 0.44 -17.85 21.84
N THR A 92 1.45 -17.02 22.09
CA THR A 92 1.29 -15.58 22.13
C THR A 92 1.03 -14.98 20.74
N ASP A 93 1.71 -15.50 19.71
CA ASP A 93 1.48 -15.11 18.32
C ASP A 93 0.07 -15.52 17.87
N LEU A 94 -0.39 -16.72 18.26
CA LEU A 94 -1.73 -17.21 17.98
C LEU A 94 -2.80 -16.31 18.63
N ILE A 95 -2.62 -15.95 19.91
CA ILE A 95 -3.52 -15.04 20.62
C ILE A 95 -3.55 -13.67 19.92
N SER A 96 -2.39 -13.12 19.57
CA SER A 96 -2.28 -11.85 18.84
C SER A 96 -3.01 -11.91 17.50
N GLY A 97 -2.84 -13.01 16.76
CA GLY A 97 -3.56 -13.26 15.51
C GLY A 97 -5.08 -13.34 15.69
N ILE A 98 -5.57 -14.02 16.74
CA ILE A 98 -7.00 -14.10 17.07
C ILE A 98 -7.56 -12.71 17.42
N VAL A 99 -6.80 -11.89 18.17
CA VAL A 99 -7.20 -10.52 18.50
C VAL A 99 -7.29 -9.66 17.24
N ILE A 100 -6.29 -9.72 16.36
CA ILE A 100 -6.31 -9.02 15.07
C ILE A 100 -7.52 -9.48 14.24
N LEU A 101 -7.75 -10.80 14.14
CA LEU A 101 -8.91 -11.37 13.45
C LEU A 101 -10.23 -10.83 14.00
N ALA A 102 -10.39 -10.81 15.33
CA ALA A 102 -11.59 -10.31 15.98
C ALA A 102 -11.83 -8.83 15.62
N ILE A 103 -10.81 -7.97 15.76
CA ILE A 103 -10.91 -6.53 15.45
C ILE A 103 -11.23 -6.31 13.97
N VAL A 104 -10.52 -6.98 13.07
CA VAL A 104 -10.68 -6.82 11.62
C VAL A 104 -12.04 -7.32 11.16
N SER A 105 -12.52 -8.45 11.70
CA SER A 105 -13.82 -9.04 11.34
C SER A 105 -15.00 -8.12 11.67
N LEU A 106 -14.94 -7.37 12.79
CA LEU A 106 -15.95 -6.37 13.16
C LEU A 106 -16.13 -5.28 12.09
N VAL A 107 -15.05 -4.94 11.38
CA VAL A 107 -15.06 -3.95 10.31
C VAL A 107 -15.50 -4.57 8.98
N ILE A 108 -14.89 -5.71 8.59
CA ILE A 108 -15.12 -6.34 7.29
C ILE A 108 -16.55 -6.84 7.14
N PHE A 109 -17.14 -7.48 8.17
CA PHE A 109 -18.52 -7.97 8.08
C PHE A 109 -19.57 -6.86 7.94
N GLY A 110 -19.21 -5.59 8.14
CA GLY A 110 -20.06 -4.44 7.82
C GLY A 110 -20.04 -4.01 6.35
N GLY A 111 -19.28 -4.69 5.49
CA GLY A 111 -19.17 -4.41 4.06
C GLY A 111 -18.42 -3.11 3.72
N ILE A 112 -18.32 -2.79 2.42
CA ILE A 112 -17.47 -1.71 1.89
C ILE A 112 -17.80 -0.33 2.48
N LYS A 113 -19.06 -0.08 2.84
CA LYS A 113 -19.49 1.19 3.47
C LYS A 113 -18.88 1.34 4.87
N ARG A 114 -18.83 0.27 5.69
CA ARG A 114 -18.21 0.30 7.02
C ARG A 114 -16.69 0.42 6.90
N VAL A 115 -16.08 -0.35 6.01
CA VAL A 115 -14.64 -0.27 5.72
C VAL A 115 -14.24 1.16 5.35
N GLY A 116 -14.95 1.78 4.40
CA GLY A 116 -14.69 3.17 4.00
C GLY A 116 -14.88 4.18 5.14
N LYS A 117 -15.88 3.99 6.00
CA LYS A 117 -16.12 4.88 7.17
C LYS A 117 -15.03 4.78 8.24
N VAL A 118 -14.49 3.59 8.46
CA VAL A 118 -13.38 3.38 9.40
C VAL A 118 -12.10 3.96 8.79
N ALA A 119 -11.79 3.60 7.54
CA ALA A 119 -10.61 4.08 6.84
C ALA A 119 -10.56 5.61 6.73
N SER A 120 -11.68 6.27 6.43
CA SER A 120 -11.73 7.74 6.28
C SER A 120 -11.43 8.51 7.56
N LYS A 121 -11.55 7.87 8.74
CA LYS A 121 -11.16 8.47 10.03
C LYS A 121 -9.77 8.01 10.46
N MET A 122 -9.48 6.72 10.30
CA MET A 122 -8.25 6.10 10.77
C MET A 122 -7.04 6.53 9.94
N VAL A 123 -7.15 6.57 8.61
CA VAL A 123 -6.03 6.87 7.72
C VAL A 123 -5.52 8.31 7.93
N PRO A 124 -6.37 9.36 7.94
CA PRO A 124 -5.88 10.72 8.20
C PRO A 124 -5.26 10.86 9.59
N ALA A 125 -5.86 10.26 10.62
CA ALA A 125 -5.31 10.28 11.98
C ALA A 125 -3.93 9.61 12.04
N MET A 126 -3.78 8.44 11.41
CA MET A 126 -2.50 7.74 11.31
C MET A 126 -1.42 8.59 10.64
N VAL A 127 -1.74 9.21 9.50
CA VAL A 127 -0.77 10.06 8.77
C VAL A 127 -0.37 11.26 9.61
N VAL A 128 -1.32 11.95 10.25
CA VAL A 128 -1.03 13.13 11.08
C VAL A 128 -0.13 12.78 12.26
N ILE A 129 -0.45 11.71 13.00
CA ILE A 129 0.36 11.27 14.15
C ILE A 129 1.76 10.88 13.68
N TYR A 130 1.86 10.10 12.60
CA TYR A 130 3.14 9.65 12.07
C TYR A 130 4.02 10.83 11.63
N VAL A 131 3.46 11.73 10.82
CA VAL A 131 4.15 12.92 10.32
C VAL A 131 4.59 13.80 11.49
N ALA A 132 3.76 14.00 12.51
CA ALA A 132 4.13 14.76 13.69
C ALA A 132 5.33 14.15 14.43
N CYS A 133 5.33 12.84 14.67
CA CYS A 133 6.44 12.13 15.30
C CYS A 133 7.74 12.28 14.49
N VAL A 134 7.68 12.11 13.17
CA VAL A 134 8.86 12.24 12.32
C VAL A 134 9.37 13.69 12.27
N LEU A 135 8.48 14.67 12.21
CA LEU A 135 8.89 16.08 12.26
C LEU A 135 9.61 16.43 13.56
N VAL A 136 9.23 15.83 14.69
CA VAL A 136 9.95 15.97 15.95
C VAL A 136 11.36 15.36 15.84
N ILE A 137 11.50 14.16 15.29
CA ILE A 137 12.80 13.50 15.09
C ILE A 137 13.71 14.35 14.20
N ILE A 138 13.18 14.83 13.07
CA ILE A 138 13.91 15.69 12.14
C ILE A 138 14.28 17.02 12.81
N GLY A 139 13.38 17.62 13.60
CA GLY A 139 13.65 18.86 14.31
C GLY A 139 14.77 18.74 15.34
N ILE A 140 14.88 17.59 16.02
CA ILE A 140 15.97 17.29 16.96
C ILE A 140 17.31 17.10 16.22
N ASN A 141 17.29 16.57 14.99
CA ASN A 141 18.48 16.25 14.20
C ASN A 141 18.62 17.14 12.94
N ILE A 142 18.17 18.40 13.02
CA ILE A 142 18.03 19.27 11.85
C ILE A 142 19.37 19.51 11.14
N ASP A 143 20.47 19.52 11.89
CA ASP A 143 21.82 19.72 11.37
C ASP A 143 22.28 18.59 10.43
N MET A 144 21.73 17.39 10.61
CA MET A 144 22.05 16.21 9.80
C MET A 144 21.20 16.12 8.52
N LEU A 145 20.11 16.89 8.43
CA LEU A 145 19.14 16.78 7.34
C LEU A 145 19.79 16.95 5.96
N GLY A 146 20.69 17.93 5.82
CA GLY A 146 21.40 18.18 4.57
C GLY A 146 22.30 17.01 4.15
N SER A 147 23.07 16.45 5.09
CA SER A 147 23.93 15.29 4.83
C SER A 147 23.12 14.03 4.52
N THR A 148 22.02 13.78 5.23
CA THR A 148 21.14 12.64 5.00
C THR A 148 20.50 12.70 3.61
N PHE A 149 20.04 13.89 3.19
CA PHE A 149 19.53 14.07 1.83
C PHE A 149 20.60 13.83 0.77
N ALA A 150 21.81 14.35 0.97
CA ALA A 150 22.91 14.11 0.05
C ALA A 150 23.24 12.61 -0.07
N LEU A 151 23.24 11.89 1.06
CA LEU A 151 23.52 10.46 1.14
C LEU A 151 22.55 9.64 0.28
N ILE A 152 21.26 9.98 0.29
CA ILE A 152 20.26 9.31 -0.57
C ILE A 152 20.65 9.40 -2.06
N PHE A 153 21.10 10.57 -2.52
CA PHE A 153 21.50 10.76 -3.91
C PHE A 153 22.86 10.14 -4.20
N THR A 154 23.84 10.29 -3.32
CA THR A 154 25.15 9.66 -3.52
C THR A 154 25.00 8.15 -3.58
N ASP A 155 24.33 7.51 -2.63
CA ASP A 155 24.21 6.05 -2.58
C ASP A 155 23.36 5.50 -3.72
N ALA A 156 22.37 6.27 -4.20
CA ALA A 156 21.58 5.88 -5.36
C ALA A 156 22.37 5.89 -6.68
N PHE A 157 23.41 6.72 -6.79
CA PHE A 157 24.16 6.93 -8.03
C PHE A 157 25.65 6.56 -7.97
N THR A 158 26.22 6.27 -6.79
CA THR A 158 27.57 5.73 -6.67
C THR A 158 27.56 4.22 -6.80
N ALA A 159 28.10 3.74 -7.92
CA ALA A 159 28.35 2.34 -8.20
C ALA A 159 29.57 1.77 -7.41
N ASN A 160 29.82 2.23 -6.19
CA ASN A 160 31.00 1.85 -5.40
C ASN A 160 30.96 0.40 -4.87
N SER A 161 29.85 -0.31 -5.07
CA SER A 161 29.75 -1.75 -4.82
C SER A 161 29.74 -2.52 -6.14
N ALA A 162 30.88 -3.12 -6.49
CA ALA A 162 31.07 -4.26 -7.38
C ALA A 162 30.10 -4.40 -8.59
N MET A 163 30.61 -4.07 -9.79
CA MET A 163 30.12 -4.60 -11.08
C MET A 163 28.60 -4.51 -11.34
N GLY A 164 27.93 -3.37 -11.15
CA GLY A 164 26.56 -3.11 -11.66
C GLY A 164 25.40 -3.96 -11.10
N GLY A 165 25.66 -5.16 -10.56
CA GLY A 165 24.68 -6.09 -10.00
C GLY A 165 24.14 -5.61 -8.66
N ALA A 166 24.97 -4.97 -7.83
CA ALA A 166 24.52 -4.34 -6.59
C ALA A 166 23.59 -3.15 -6.86
N LEU A 167 23.93 -2.30 -7.83
CA LEU A 167 23.07 -1.18 -8.25
C LEU A 167 21.72 -1.69 -8.81
N GLY A 168 21.76 -2.74 -9.65
CA GLY A 168 20.56 -3.39 -10.16
C GLY A 168 19.69 -3.97 -9.03
N ALA A 169 20.29 -4.63 -8.04
CA ALA A 169 19.58 -5.17 -6.89
C ALA A 169 18.94 -4.08 -6.03
N LEU A 170 19.62 -2.94 -5.82
CA LEU A 170 19.08 -1.79 -5.10
C LEU A 170 17.87 -1.19 -5.83
N ILE A 171 17.98 -0.97 -7.15
CA ILE A 171 16.88 -0.44 -7.96
C ILE A 171 15.69 -1.41 -7.93
N VAL A 172 15.92 -2.70 -8.17
CA VAL A 172 14.85 -3.72 -8.17
C VAL A 172 14.18 -3.79 -6.79
N THR A 173 14.95 -3.76 -5.71
CA THR A 173 14.41 -3.80 -4.35
C THR A 173 13.62 -2.52 -4.04
N GLY A 174 14.14 -1.35 -4.39
CA GLY A 174 13.46 -0.07 -4.21
C GLY A 174 12.16 0.01 -5.01
N VAL A 175 12.16 -0.40 -6.28
CA VAL A 175 10.96 -0.43 -7.13
C VAL A 175 9.95 -1.45 -6.60
N ARG A 176 10.36 -2.65 -6.19
CA ARG A 176 9.46 -3.66 -5.62
C ARG A 176 8.80 -3.17 -4.34
N ARG A 177 9.56 -2.61 -3.40
CA ARG A 177 9.00 -2.06 -2.15
C ARG A 177 8.07 -0.89 -2.42
N ALA A 178 8.45 0.02 -3.32
CA ALA A 178 7.61 1.16 -3.67
C ALA A 178 6.30 0.74 -4.36
N ALA A 179 6.36 -0.22 -5.30
CA ALA A 179 5.17 -0.76 -5.96
C ALA A 179 4.24 -1.47 -4.96
N PHE A 180 4.79 -2.15 -3.96
CA PHE A 180 4.01 -2.74 -2.87
C PHE A 180 3.36 -1.68 -1.97
N SER A 181 4.05 -0.56 -1.70
CA SER A 181 3.55 0.53 -0.84
C SER A 181 2.40 1.29 -1.50
N ASN A 182 2.60 1.79 -2.72
CA ASN A 182 1.61 2.65 -3.38
C ASN A 182 0.63 1.92 -4.30
N GLU A 183 0.84 0.62 -4.50
CA GLU A 183 0.06 -0.28 -5.37
C GLU A 183 -0.04 0.17 -6.83
N ALA A 184 0.89 1.01 -7.30
CA ALA A 184 0.88 1.45 -8.67
C ALA A 184 1.21 0.30 -9.62
N GLY A 185 0.37 0.10 -10.64
CA GLY A 185 0.54 -0.97 -11.63
C GLY A 185 0.10 -2.36 -11.17
N ILE A 186 -0.30 -2.54 -9.90
CA ILE A 186 -0.86 -3.82 -9.40
C ILE A 186 -2.32 -3.98 -9.86
N GLY A 187 -3.06 -2.88 -9.97
CA GLY A 187 -4.44 -2.86 -10.43
C GLY A 187 -5.49 -3.10 -9.34
N THR A 188 -5.08 -3.44 -8.11
CA THR A 188 -5.98 -3.60 -6.94
C THR A 188 -6.73 -2.31 -6.59
N ALA A 189 -6.06 -1.16 -6.68
CA ALA A 189 -6.67 0.15 -6.43
C ALA A 189 -7.92 0.41 -7.29
N THR A 190 -7.98 -0.16 -8.50
CA THR A 190 -9.12 0.00 -9.40
C THR A 190 -10.41 -0.62 -8.84
N LEU A 191 -10.31 -1.59 -7.94
CA LEU A 191 -11.46 -2.23 -7.28
C LEU A 191 -12.13 -1.25 -6.32
N ALA A 192 -11.34 -0.54 -5.51
CA ALA A 192 -11.84 0.44 -4.56
C ALA A 192 -12.35 1.71 -5.27
N HIS A 193 -11.55 2.29 -6.16
CA HIS A 193 -11.95 3.46 -6.94
C HIS A 193 -13.11 3.14 -7.90
N GLY A 194 -13.16 1.91 -8.41
CA GLY A 194 -14.25 1.40 -9.23
C GLY A 194 -15.61 1.42 -8.54
N ALA A 195 -15.67 1.45 -7.20
CA ALA A 195 -16.89 1.59 -6.41
C ALA A 195 -17.30 3.05 -6.11
N ALA A 196 -16.49 4.04 -6.48
CA ALA A 196 -16.74 5.45 -6.18
C ALA A 196 -18.00 5.99 -6.87
N LYS A 197 -18.86 6.72 -6.16
CA LYS A 197 -20.09 7.29 -6.76
C LYS A 197 -19.79 8.57 -7.53
N THR A 198 -19.18 8.42 -8.70
CA THR A 198 -18.82 9.51 -9.61
C THR A 198 -19.22 9.19 -11.04
N LYS A 199 -19.61 10.23 -11.78
CA LYS A 199 -19.85 10.22 -13.23
C LYS A 199 -18.68 10.79 -14.01
N GLU A 200 -17.68 11.34 -13.32
CA GLU A 200 -16.51 12.00 -13.89
C GLU A 200 -15.27 11.11 -13.69
N PRO A 201 -14.89 10.30 -14.68
CA PRO A 201 -13.77 9.36 -14.57
C PRO A 201 -12.45 10.06 -14.25
N VAL A 202 -12.19 11.19 -14.90
CA VAL A 202 -10.96 11.97 -14.73
C VAL A 202 -10.83 12.47 -13.29
N ARG A 203 -11.94 12.91 -12.68
CA ARG A 203 -11.95 13.35 -11.28
C ARG A 203 -11.49 12.22 -10.34
N GLU A 204 -11.96 11.00 -10.57
CA GLU A 204 -11.53 9.86 -9.77
C GLU A 204 -10.06 9.51 -10.01
N GLY A 205 -9.60 9.59 -11.25
CA GLY A 205 -8.18 9.44 -11.58
C GLY A 205 -7.30 10.43 -10.79
N LEU A 206 -7.71 11.70 -10.72
CA LEU A 206 -7.00 12.73 -9.95
C LEU A 206 -6.94 12.38 -8.45
N VAL A 207 -8.05 11.90 -7.88
CA VAL A 207 -8.10 11.45 -6.48
C VAL A 207 -7.19 10.23 -6.27
N ALA A 208 -7.21 9.27 -7.18
CA ALA A 208 -6.44 8.04 -7.06
C ALA A 208 -4.92 8.28 -7.08
N MET A 209 -4.43 9.23 -7.89
CA MET A 209 -3.00 9.53 -7.93
C MET A 209 -2.48 10.24 -6.66
N MET A 210 -3.35 10.82 -5.84
CA MET A 210 -2.93 11.35 -4.52
C MET A 210 -2.39 10.25 -3.61
N GLY A 211 -2.80 8.99 -3.82
CA GLY A 211 -2.30 7.85 -3.04
C GLY A 211 -0.77 7.73 -3.10
N PRO A 212 -0.15 7.48 -4.26
CA PRO A 212 1.30 7.41 -4.41
C PRO A 212 2.05 8.68 -3.98
N PHE A 213 1.43 9.86 -4.13
CA PHE A 213 2.01 11.11 -3.64
C PHE A 213 2.14 11.09 -2.10
N ILE A 214 1.03 10.89 -1.40
CA ILE A 214 1.01 10.91 0.08
C ILE A 214 1.83 9.75 0.63
N ASP A 215 1.64 8.54 0.11
CA ASP A 215 2.31 7.34 0.61
C ASP A 215 3.82 7.38 0.36
N THR A 216 4.25 7.49 -0.88
CA THR A 216 5.66 7.27 -1.21
C THR A 216 6.49 8.56 -1.21
N LEU A 217 5.96 9.69 -1.70
CA LEU A 217 6.74 10.94 -1.76
C LEU A 217 6.75 11.69 -0.43
N VAL A 218 5.69 11.57 0.37
CA VAL A 218 5.62 12.21 1.68
C VAL A 218 6.00 11.21 2.77
N VAL A 219 5.17 10.20 3.02
CA VAL A 219 5.34 9.31 4.19
C VAL A 219 6.62 8.47 4.09
N CYS A 220 6.86 7.74 2.99
CA CYS A 220 8.08 6.94 2.88
C CYS A 220 9.37 7.77 2.85
N THR A 221 9.35 8.96 2.25
CA THR A 221 10.51 9.86 2.29
C THR A 221 10.77 10.34 3.72
N MET A 222 9.73 10.73 4.47
CA MET A 222 9.86 11.06 5.88
C MET A 222 10.39 9.87 6.70
N THR A 223 9.90 8.65 6.44
CA THR A 223 10.43 7.43 7.07
C THR A 223 11.92 7.24 6.78
N ALA A 224 12.33 7.43 5.53
CA ALA A 224 13.73 7.27 5.14
C ALA A 224 14.63 8.30 5.85
N LEU A 225 14.20 9.55 5.92
CA LEU A 225 14.93 10.62 6.63
C LEU A 225 15.00 10.41 8.14
N ALA A 226 14.04 9.71 8.74
CA ALA A 226 14.06 9.40 10.16
C ALA A 226 14.98 8.21 10.48
N ILE A 227 15.18 7.30 9.52
CA ILE A 227 16.01 6.10 9.69
C ILE A 227 17.49 6.38 9.41
N LEU A 228 17.77 7.22 8.42
CA LEU A 228 19.13 7.58 7.98
C LEU A 228 19.69 8.76 8.79
#